data_AF-A0AAN8IIW4-F1
#
_entry.id   AF-A0AAN8IIW4-F1
#
_cell.length_a   1.000
_cell.length_b   1.000
_cell.length_c   1.000
_cell.angle_alpha   90.00
_cell.angle_beta   90.00
_cell.angle_gamma   90.00
#
_symmetry.space_group_name_H-M   'P 1'
#
loop_
_entity.id
_entity.type
_entity.pdbx_description
1 polymer ?
#
loop_
_entity_poly.entity_id
_entity_poly.type
_entity_poly.pdbx_seq_one_letter_code
_entity_poly.pdbx_strand_id
1 'polypeptide(L)'
;MRSTTESDKEPAEDGPGKIDEILENKFMYHSKRSELSALTEGGFTVLLGFFGFVELMYHERLCGLCLLCGALAFLCLFLEFYLGVTFNCWPLLVCHAAQAGGICISIFAFLICTLLVSHPNQITVLPFRLTMTLAITVGLILMVLLATFAASSLTRARELWAFDACRTDHLRRLLIDALEAIEEYRETQPEKAKGK
;
A
#
# COMPACT_ATOMS: atom_id res chain seq x y z
N MET A 1 32.88 52.62 -5.07
CA MET A 1 34.09 52.01 -4.48
C MET A 1 33.62 51.27 -3.23
N ARG A 2 33.76 49.92 -3.21
CA ARG A 2 33.68 48.92 -2.11
C ARG A 2 33.04 49.36 -0.77
N SER A 3 32.16 48.61 -0.10
CA SER A 3 32.13 47.16 0.09
C SER A 3 30.78 46.79 0.73
N THR A 4 29.92 46.06 0.04
CA THR A 4 28.84 45.28 0.66
C THR A 4 29.46 43.97 1.13
N THR A 5 29.71 43.85 2.44
CA THR A 5 29.98 42.56 3.07
C THR A 5 28.70 41.73 2.99
N GLU A 6 28.67 40.81 2.02
CA GLU A 6 27.87 39.60 2.08
C GLU A 6 28.28 38.88 3.37
N SER A 7 27.39 38.90 4.37
CA SER A 7 27.45 37.95 5.47
C SER A 7 26.96 36.63 4.89
N ASP A 8 27.91 35.74 4.66
CA ASP A 8 27.71 34.33 4.38
C ASP A 8 26.58 33.78 5.25
N LYS A 9 25.53 33.25 4.60
CA LYS A 9 24.61 32.32 5.23
C LYS A 9 25.42 31.06 5.53
N GLU A 10 25.64 30.78 6.80
CA GLU A 10 26.06 29.46 7.26
C GLU A 10 25.23 28.38 6.54
N PRO A 11 25.85 27.33 6.00
CA PRO A 11 25.10 26.17 5.56
C PRO A 11 24.42 25.61 6.79
N ALA A 12 23.08 25.53 6.76
CA ALA A 12 22.32 24.88 7.82
C ALA A 12 22.87 23.46 7.99
N GLU A 13 23.58 23.22 9.09
CA GLU A 13 23.85 21.87 9.57
C GLU A 13 22.50 21.27 9.95
N ASP A 14 21.85 20.63 8.97
CA ASP A 14 20.72 19.74 9.20
C ASP A 14 21.27 18.51 9.92
N GLY A 15 21.37 18.61 11.24
CA GLY A 15 21.78 17.51 12.11
C GLY A 15 20.85 16.30 11.95
N PRO A 16 21.36 15.08 12.20
CA PRO A 16 20.61 13.83 12.00
C PRO A 16 19.25 13.81 12.73
N GLY A 17 19.15 14.44 13.89
CA GLY A 17 17.90 14.51 14.66
C GLY A 17 16.76 15.25 13.98
N LYS A 18 17.03 16.23 13.11
CA LYS A 18 15.99 16.99 12.38
C LYS A 18 15.40 16.17 11.23
N ILE A 19 16.23 15.33 10.60
CA ILE A 19 15.82 14.41 9.55
C ILE A 19 14.95 13.30 10.14
N ASP A 20 15.34 12.77 11.30
CA ASP A 20 14.57 11.76 12.04
C ASP A 20 13.19 12.28 12.48
N GLU A 21 13.11 13.51 12.99
CA GLU A 21 11.85 14.12 13.42
C GLU A 21 10.89 14.34 12.24
N ILE A 22 11.40 14.76 11.08
CA ILE A 22 10.61 14.91 9.84
C ILE A 22 10.14 13.55 9.32
N LEU A 23 11.00 12.52 9.37
CA LEU A 23 10.67 11.16 8.98
C LEU A 23 9.59 10.57 9.89
N GLU A 24 9.70 10.75 11.20
CA GLU A 24 8.76 10.25 12.20
C GLU A 24 7.38 10.92 12.07
N ASN A 25 7.34 12.24 11.87
CA ASN A 25 6.08 12.97 11.72
C ASN A 25 5.36 12.59 10.41
N LYS A 26 6.12 12.35 9.33
CA LYS A 26 5.59 11.82 8.08
C LYS A 26 5.07 10.39 8.28
N PHE A 27 5.83 9.54 8.98
CA PHE A 27 5.41 8.17 9.27
C PHE A 27 4.12 8.12 10.08
N MET A 28 3.96 8.99 11.09
CA MET A 28 2.75 9.12 11.91
C MET A 28 1.51 9.55 11.10
N TYR A 29 1.65 10.55 10.23
CA TYR A 29 0.54 10.98 9.36
C TYR A 29 0.11 9.88 8.39
N HIS A 30 1.08 9.16 7.81
CA HIS A 30 0.83 8.06 6.89
C HIS A 30 0.29 6.81 7.62
N SER A 31 0.70 6.56 8.86
CA SER A 31 0.15 5.49 9.71
C SER A 31 -1.34 5.69 9.98
N LYS A 32 -1.79 6.89 10.38
CA LYS A 32 -3.22 7.20 10.56
C LYS A 32 -4.05 7.04 9.28
N ARG A 33 -3.48 7.38 8.12
CA ARG A 33 -4.14 7.18 6.81
C ARG A 33 -4.29 5.68 6.48
N SER A 34 -3.31 4.88 6.86
CA SER A 34 -3.30 3.42 6.68
C SER A 34 -4.36 2.74 7.56
N GLU A 35 -4.53 3.22 8.79
CA GLU A 35 -5.58 2.75 9.71
C GLU A 35 -6.99 3.04 9.17
N LEU A 36 -7.22 4.23 8.59
CA LEU A 36 -8.52 4.55 7.99
C LEU A 36 -8.83 3.64 6.79
N SER A 37 -7.83 3.37 5.94
CA SER A 37 -7.93 2.41 4.82
C SER A 37 -8.33 1.03 5.33
N ALA A 38 -7.60 0.51 6.32
CA ALA A 38 -7.86 -0.78 6.94
C ALA A 38 -9.27 -0.87 7.57
N LEU A 39 -9.74 0.21 8.21
CA LEU A 39 -11.07 0.23 8.83
C LEU A 39 -12.19 0.24 7.77
N THR A 40 -12.00 0.99 6.68
CA THR A 40 -12.94 0.95 5.54
C THR A 40 -12.94 -0.41 4.85
N GLU A 41 -11.78 -1.04 4.68
CA GLU A 41 -11.61 -2.37 4.09
C GLU A 41 -12.31 -3.46 4.91
N GLY A 42 -12.10 -3.46 6.22
CA GLY A 42 -12.78 -4.36 7.15
C GLY A 42 -14.29 -4.15 7.14
N GLY A 43 -14.75 -2.90 7.11
CA GLY A 43 -16.16 -2.56 7.04
C GLY A 43 -16.86 -3.12 5.80
N PHE A 44 -16.26 -2.99 4.62
CA PHE A 44 -16.80 -3.55 3.37
C PHE A 44 -16.84 -5.07 3.38
N THR A 45 -15.82 -5.72 3.94
CA THR A 45 -15.77 -7.17 4.08
C THR A 45 -16.92 -7.68 4.95
N VAL A 46 -17.17 -7.01 6.08
CA VAL A 46 -18.28 -7.34 7.00
C VAL A 46 -19.63 -7.11 6.32
N LEU A 47 -19.80 -6.00 5.59
CA LEU A 47 -21.03 -5.72 4.84
C LEU A 47 -21.32 -6.79 3.78
N LEU A 48 -20.32 -7.16 2.97
CA LEU A 48 -20.46 -8.22 1.96
C LEU A 48 -20.78 -9.57 2.59
N GLY A 49 -20.12 -9.92 3.70
CA GLY A 49 -20.40 -11.13 4.45
C GLY A 49 -21.83 -11.15 5.02
N PHE A 50 -22.30 -10.03 5.57
CA PHE A 50 -23.66 -9.88 6.09
C PHE A 50 -24.71 -10.04 4.99
N PHE A 51 -24.57 -9.32 3.87
CA PHE A 51 -25.51 -9.46 2.75
C PHE A 51 -25.47 -10.85 2.13
N GLY A 52 -24.28 -11.46 2.00
CA GLY A 52 -24.15 -12.84 1.52
C GLY A 52 -24.84 -13.85 2.44
N PHE A 53 -24.74 -13.66 3.76
CA PHE A 53 -25.43 -14.52 4.72
C PHE A 53 -26.95 -14.35 4.68
N VAL A 54 -27.45 -13.11 4.58
CA VAL A 54 -28.88 -12.82 4.43
C VAL A 54 -29.43 -13.46 3.15
N GLU A 55 -28.75 -13.31 2.01
CA GLU A 55 -29.14 -13.94 0.74
C GLU A 55 -29.17 -15.47 0.83
N LEU A 56 -28.18 -16.07 1.48
CA LEU A 56 -28.11 -17.52 1.68
C LEU A 56 -29.30 -18.08 2.49
N MET A 57 -29.82 -17.29 3.43
CA MET A 57 -30.90 -17.69 4.33
C MET A 57 -32.31 -17.46 3.74
N TYR A 58 -32.52 -16.40 2.94
CA TYR A 58 -33.86 -15.93 2.58
C TYR A 58 -34.21 -15.95 1.09
N HIS A 59 -33.24 -15.94 0.18
CA HIS A 59 -33.51 -15.76 -1.26
C HIS A 59 -32.82 -16.82 -2.12
N GLU A 60 -31.64 -16.51 -2.69
CA GLU A 60 -30.97 -17.37 -3.67
C GLU A 60 -29.63 -17.90 -3.13
N ARG A 61 -29.55 -19.23 -2.94
CA ARG A 61 -28.32 -19.90 -2.46
C ARG A 61 -27.11 -19.61 -3.33
N LEU A 62 -27.28 -19.51 -4.65
CA LEU A 62 -26.17 -19.26 -5.58
C LEU A 62 -25.62 -17.84 -5.43
N CYS A 63 -26.51 -16.84 -5.35
CA CYS A 63 -26.15 -15.44 -5.14
C CYS A 63 -25.46 -15.26 -3.77
N GLY A 64 -26.03 -15.84 -2.71
CA GLY A 64 -25.45 -15.83 -1.37
C GLY A 64 -24.05 -16.46 -1.32
N LEU A 65 -23.83 -17.60 -1.99
CA LEU A 65 -22.51 -18.24 -2.10
C LEU A 65 -21.50 -17.36 -2.85
N CYS A 66 -21.90 -16.70 -3.94
CA CYS A 66 -21.04 -15.77 -4.68
C CYS A 66 -20.63 -14.57 -3.81
N LEU A 67 -21.57 -13.98 -3.06
CA LEU A 67 -21.30 -12.88 -2.14
C LEU A 67 -20.37 -13.30 -1.00
N LEU A 68 -20.54 -14.49 -0.44
CA LEU A 68 -19.64 -15.05 0.58
C LEU A 68 -18.25 -15.32 0.02
N CYS A 69 -18.14 -15.85 -1.20
CA CYS A 69 -16.86 -16.06 -1.86
C CYS A 69 -16.15 -14.72 -2.11
N GLY A 70 -16.89 -13.71 -2.56
CA GLY A 70 -16.40 -12.34 -2.68
C GLY A 70 -15.93 -11.77 -1.34
N ALA A 71 -16.73 -11.93 -0.28
CA ALA A 71 -16.36 -11.49 1.06
C ALA A 71 -15.08 -12.17 1.57
N LEU A 72 -14.91 -13.48 1.32
CA LEU A 72 -13.68 -14.21 1.65
C LEU A 72 -12.48 -13.69 0.85
N ALA A 73 -12.64 -13.40 -0.44
CA ALA A 73 -11.58 -12.81 -1.25
C ALA A 73 -11.17 -11.42 -0.73
N PHE A 74 -12.14 -10.57 -0.38
CA PHE A 74 -11.88 -9.28 0.26
C PHE A 74 -11.22 -9.42 1.64
N LEU A 75 -11.60 -10.42 2.43
CA LEU A 75 -10.95 -10.73 3.70
C LEU A 75 -9.48 -11.14 3.50
N CYS A 76 -9.19 -11.96 2.49
CA CYS A 76 -7.82 -12.35 2.16
C CYS A 76 -6.98 -11.13 1.75
N LEU A 77 -7.52 -10.26 0.90
CA LEU A 77 -6.86 -9.00 0.51
C LEU A 77 -6.60 -8.12 1.73
N PHE A 78 -7.60 -7.95 2.60
CA PHE A 78 -7.47 -7.21 3.84
C PHE A 78 -6.37 -7.78 4.75
N LEU A 79 -6.33 -9.10 4.93
CA LEU A 79 -5.28 -9.76 5.71
C LEU A 79 -3.90 -9.56 5.07
N GLU A 80 -3.77 -9.65 3.75
CA GLU A 80 -2.51 -9.41 3.04
C GLU A 80 -2.02 -7.96 3.23
N PHE A 81 -2.92 -6.99 3.12
CA PHE A 81 -2.63 -5.58 3.40
C PHE A 81 -2.23 -5.38 4.87
N TYR A 82 -3.01 -5.90 5.82
CA TYR A 82 -2.76 -5.78 7.25
C TYR A 82 -1.41 -6.40 7.64
N LEU A 83 -1.08 -7.58 7.13
CA LEU A 83 0.21 -8.22 7.34
C LEU A 83 1.34 -7.40 6.71
N GLY A 84 1.14 -6.87 5.49
CA GLY A 84 2.10 -6.01 4.81
C GLY A 84 2.43 -4.74 5.60
N VAL A 85 1.42 -4.11 6.19
CA VAL A 85 1.59 -2.94 7.05
C VAL A 85 2.24 -3.31 8.38
N THR A 86 1.75 -4.35 9.06
CA THR A 86 2.23 -4.76 10.40
C THR A 86 3.70 -5.18 10.38
N PHE A 87 4.10 -5.94 9.36
CA PHE A 87 5.48 -6.41 9.20
C PHE A 87 6.36 -5.45 8.38
N ASN A 88 5.84 -4.28 7.99
CA ASN A 88 6.55 -3.32 7.12
C ASN A 88 7.15 -3.97 5.86
N CYS A 89 6.42 -4.95 5.28
CA CYS A 89 6.88 -5.76 4.16
C CYS A 89 6.45 -5.14 2.84
N TRP A 90 7.31 -4.29 2.25
CA TRP A 90 7.00 -3.61 0.99
C TRP A 90 6.70 -4.55 -0.19
N PRO A 91 7.36 -5.72 -0.38
CA PRO A 91 7.03 -6.62 -1.48
C PRO A 91 5.62 -7.21 -1.36
N LEU A 92 5.19 -7.50 -0.13
CA LEU A 92 3.84 -8.02 0.14
C LEU A 92 2.78 -6.97 -0.22
N LEU A 93 3.04 -5.69 0.08
CA LEU A 93 2.15 -4.59 -0.32
C LEU A 93 2.09 -4.39 -1.84
N VAL A 94 3.19 -4.61 -2.56
CA VAL A 94 3.20 -4.60 -4.04
C VAL A 94 2.37 -5.77 -4.59
N CYS A 95 2.50 -6.96 -4.01
CA CYS A 95 1.70 -8.13 -4.38
C CYS A 95 0.20 -7.87 -4.17
N HIS A 96 -0.17 -7.38 -2.98
CA HIS A 96 -1.54 -6.98 -2.67
C HIS A 96 -2.07 -5.96 -3.68
N ALA A 97 -1.29 -4.92 -4.02
CA ALA A 97 -1.70 -3.94 -5.00
C ALA A 97 -1.93 -4.53 -6.40
N ALA A 98 -1.06 -5.45 -6.82
CA ALA A 98 -1.18 -6.14 -8.10
C ALA A 98 -2.42 -7.04 -8.14
N GLN A 99 -2.72 -7.76 -7.05
CA GLN A 99 -3.94 -8.56 -6.95
C GLN A 99 -5.20 -7.69 -6.98
N ALA A 100 -5.27 -6.64 -6.16
CA ALA A 100 -6.41 -5.72 -6.12
C ALA A 100 -6.61 -5.05 -7.50
N GLY A 101 -5.53 -4.61 -8.14
CA GLY A 101 -5.56 -4.05 -9.49
C GLY A 101 -6.02 -5.07 -10.54
N GLY A 102 -5.53 -6.31 -10.47
CA GLY A 102 -5.93 -7.39 -11.38
C GLY A 102 -7.41 -7.75 -11.27
N ILE A 103 -7.95 -7.78 -10.04
CA ILE A 103 -9.38 -7.99 -9.79
C ILE A 103 -10.18 -6.80 -10.33
N CYS A 104 -9.71 -5.57 -10.12
CA CYS A 104 -10.35 -4.36 -10.66
C CYS A 104 -10.46 -4.40 -12.19
N ILE A 105 -9.38 -4.76 -12.89
CA ILE A 105 -9.37 -4.89 -14.35
C ILE A 105 -10.31 -6.01 -14.81
N SER A 106 -10.37 -7.11 -14.07
CA SER A 106 -11.26 -8.24 -14.38
C SER A 106 -12.74 -7.84 -14.27
N ILE A 107 -13.11 -7.11 -13.22
CA ILE A 107 -14.47 -6.57 -13.06
C ILE A 107 -14.78 -5.57 -14.18
N PHE A 108 -13.84 -4.69 -14.52
CA PHE A 108 -14.00 -3.74 -15.62
C PHE A 108 -14.28 -4.45 -16.95
N ALA A 109 -13.48 -5.46 -17.28
CA ALA A 109 -13.65 -6.26 -18.48
C ALA A 109 -15.01 -6.99 -18.48
N PHE A 110 -15.41 -7.57 -17.34
CA PHE A 110 -16.72 -8.20 -17.19
C PHE A 110 -17.87 -7.21 -17.44
N LEU A 111 -17.81 -6.00 -16.88
CA LEU A 111 -18.82 -4.96 -17.10
C LEU A 111 -18.90 -4.55 -18.57
N ILE A 112 -17.76 -4.37 -19.25
CA ILE A 112 -17.73 -4.06 -20.69
C ILE A 112 -18.36 -5.19 -21.50
N CYS A 113 -17.96 -6.44 -21.27
CA CYS A 113 -18.52 -7.59 -21.96
C CYS A 113 -20.03 -7.70 -21.74
N THR A 114 -20.47 -7.46 -20.51
CA THR A 114 -21.89 -7.46 -20.13
C THR A 114 -22.67 -6.40 -20.91
N LEU A 115 -22.13 -5.19 -21.05
CA LEU A 115 -22.73 -4.13 -21.86
C LEU A 115 -22.75 -4.46 -23.36
N LEU A 116 -21.67 -5.03 -23.91
CA LEU A 116 -21.55 -5.35 -25.33
C LEU A 116 -22.46 -6.51 -25.77
N VAL A 117 -22.68 -7.49 -24.90
CA VAL A 117 -23.52 -8.68 -25.19
C VAL A 117 -25.01 -8.41 -24.93
N SER A 118 -25.35 -7.27 -24.32
CA SER A 118 -26.73 -6.88 -24.04
C SER A 118 -27.52 -6.59 -25.32
N HIS A 119 -28.49 -7.45 -25.66
CA HIS A 119 -29.37 -7.18 -26.80
C HIS A 119 -30.45 -6.14 -26.46
N PRO A 120 -30.82 -5.25 -27.41
CA PRO A 120 -31.84 -4.22 -27.18
C PRO A 120 -33.21 -4.79 -26.77
N ASN A 121 -33.54 -6.01 -27.22
CA ASN A 121 -34.78 -6.70 -26.84
C ASN A 121 -34.78 -7.22 -25.40
N GLN A 122 -33.61 -7.44 -24.79
CA GLN A 122 -33.49 -7.82 -23.38
C GLN A 122 -33.61 -6.59 -22.47
N ILE A 123 -33.14 -5.43 -22.96
CA ILE A 123 -33.22 -4.17 -22.24
C ILE A 123 -34.68 -3.76 -22.01
N THR A 124 -35.68 -4.21 -22.76
CA THR A 124 -37.10 -3.84 -22.48
C THR A 124 -37.71 -4.62 -21.32
N VAL A 125 -37.05 -5.68 -20.84
CA VAL A 125 -37.54 -6.55 -19.76
C VAL A 125 -37.15 -5.96 -18.40
N LEU A 126 -38.14 -5.61 -17.58
CA LEU A 126 -37.94 -4.95 -16.28
C LEU A 126 -36.98 -5.70 -15.33
N PRO A 127 -37.10 -7.03 -15.10
CA PRO A 127 -36.16 -7.74 -14.23
C PRO A 127 -34.72 -7.72 -14.77
N PHE A 128 -34.53 -7.79 -16.09
CA PHE A 128 -33.20 -7.67 -16.70
C PHE A 128 -32.60 -6.26 -16.49
N ARG A 129 -33.39 -5.20 -16.63
CA ARG A 129 -32.94 -3.82 -16.32
C ARG A 129 -32.49 -3.66 -14.88
N LEU A 130 -33.26 -4.19 -13.94
CA LEU A 130 -32.95 -4.09 -12.51
C LEU A 130 -31.65 -4.82 -12.20
N THR A 131 -31.51 -6.07 -12.65
CA THR A 131 -30.30 -6.87 -12.42
C THR A 131 -29.07 -6.24 -13.07
N MET A 132 -29.18 -5.75 -14.31
CA MET A 132 -28.06 -5.10 -15.00
C MET A 132 -27.65 -3.79 -14.33
N THR A 133 -28.63 -2.99 -13.91
CA THR A 133 -28.36 -1.73 -13.19
C THR A 133 -27.67 -2.02 -11.86
N LEU A 134 -28.17 -2.99 -11.08
CA LEU A 134 -27.55 -3.44 -9.84
C LEU A 134 -26.12 -3.95 -10.07
N ALA A 135 -25.92 -4.82 -11.07
CA ALA A 135 -24.60 -5.38 -11.38
C ALA A 135 -23.60 -4.28 -11.78
N ILE A 136 -24.03 -3.30 -12.57
CA ILE A 136 -23.19 -2.15 -12.95
C ILE A 136 -22.89 -1.28 -11.72
N THR A 137 -23.89 -0.93 -10.91
CA THR A 137 -23.69 -0.09 -9.73
C THR A 137 -22.76 -0.76 -8.72
N VAL A 138 -23.00 -2.02 -8.39
CA VAL A 138 -22.15 -2.79 -7.46
C VAL A 138 -20.76 -2.98 -8.06
N GLY A 139 -20.64 -3.32 -9.34
CA GLY A 139 -19.36 -3.46 -10.02
C GLY A 139 -18.53 -2.17 -10.01
N LEU A 140 -19.16 -1.02 -10.25
CA LEU A 140 -18.50 0.29 -10.16
C LEU A 140 -18.00 0.60 -8.74
N ILE A 141 -18.83 0.35 -7.72
CA ILE A 141 -18.43 0.55 -6.31
C ILE A 141 -17.22 -0.34 -5.99
N LEU A 142 -17.26 -1.62 -6.34
CA LEU A 142 -16.16 -2.56 -6.11
C LEU A 142 -14.89 -2.13 -6.85
N MET A 143 -14.99 -1.65 -8.09
CA MET A 143 -13.83 -1.15 -8.83
C MET A 143 -13.21 0.07 -8.15
N VAL A 144 -14.01 1.03 -7.70
CA VAL A 144 -13.49 2.21 -7.00
C VAL A 144 -12.73 1.77 -5.74
N LEU A 145 -13.30 0.85 -4.96
CA LEU A 145 -12.66 0.32 -3.76
C LEU A 145 -11.34 -0.38 -4.09
N LEU A 146 -11.34 -1.32 -5.05
CA LEU A 146 -10.14 -2.05 -5.46
C LEU A 146 -9.06 -1.13 -6.03
N ALA A 147 -9.44 -0.11 -6.80
CA ALA A 147 -8.51 0.89 -7.30
C ALA A 147 -7.91 1.72 -6.16
N THR A 148 -8.72 2.11 -5.17
CA THR A 148 -8.20 2.80 -3.97
C THR A 148 -7.29 1.90 -3.14
N PHE A 149 -7.58 0.59 -3.03
CA PHE A 149 -6.74 -0.39 -2.33
C PHE A 149 -5.39 -0.57 -3.02
N ALA A 150 -5.39 -0.71 -4.34
CA ALA A 150 -4.18 -0.81 -5.13
C ALA A 150 -3.32 0.46 -4.99
N ALA A 151 -3.94 1.64 -5.07
CA ALA A 151 -3.23 2.91 -4.93
C ALA A 151 -2.65 3.08 -3.52
N SER A 152 -3.44 2.83 -2.47
CA SER A 152 -3.01 2.92 -1.07
C SER A 152 -1.81 2.00 -0.79
N SER A 153 -1.91 0.74 -1.23
CA SER A 153 -0.86 -0.26 -1.06
C SER A 153 0.42 0.09 -1.80
N LEU A 154 0.33 0.59 -3.03
CA LEU A 154 1.51 1.06 -3.78
C LEU A 154 2.16 2.27 -3.12
N THR A 155 1.37 3.23 -2.64
CA THR A 155 1.94 4.39 -1.94
C THR A 155 2.71 3.95 -0.70
N ARG A 156 2.15 3.04 0.09
CA ARG A 156 2.81 2.51 1.28
C ARG A 156 4.05 1.68 0.95
N ALA A 157 3.99 0.84 -0.08
CA ALA A 157 5.13 0.07 -0.54
C ALA A 157 6.30 0.97 -0.97
N ARG A 158 6.01 2.06 -1.71
CA ARG A 158 7.03 3.02 -2.14
C ARG A 158 7.68 3.75 -0.98
N GLU A 159 6.89 4.11 0.04
CA GLU A 159 7.41 4.72 1.27
C GLU A 159 8.36 3.78 2.01
N LEU A 160 7.93 2.54 2.24
CA LEU A 160 8.74 1.54 2.93
C LEU A 160 10.02 1.19 2.15
N TRP A 161 9.92 1.07 0.83
CA TRP A 161 11.09 0.85 -0.02
C TRP A 161 12.08 2.02 0.05
N ALA A 162 11.60 3.27 0.01
CA ALA A 162 12.47 4.44 0.13
C ALA A 162 13.15 4.52 1.50
N PHE A 163 12.42 4.17 2.57
CA PHE A 163 12.98 4.09 3.92
C PHE A 163 14.06 3.01 4.03
N ASP A 164 13.78 1.81 3.52
CA ASP A 164 14.73 0.68 3.55
C ASP A 164 15.99 1.01 2.73
N ALA A 165 15.83 1.62 1.55
CA ALA A 165 16.95 2.10 0.74
C ALA A 165 17.81 3.12 1.51
N CYS A 166 17.21 4.13 2.12
CA CYS A 166 17.93 5.14 2.90
C CYS A 166 18.67 4.52 4.11
N ARG A 167 18.03 3.58 4.81
CA ARG A 167 18.63 2.86 5.93
C ARG A 167 19.83 2.01 5.48
N THR A 168 19.70 1.30 4.37
CA THR A 168 20.81 0.50 3.82
C THR A 168 21.99 1.37 3.39
N ASP A 169 21.74 2.53 2.79
CA ASP A 169 22.78 3.49 2.43
C ASP A 169 23.48 4.08 3.67
N HIS A 170 22.73 4.41 4.72
CA HIS A 170 23.30 4.90 5.98
C HIS A 170 24.19 3.84 6.65
N LEU A 171 23.71 2.60 6.76
CA LEU A 171 24.49 1.48 7.31
C LEU A 171 25.75 1.21 6.48
N ARG A 172 25.66 1.34 5.16
CA ARG A 172 26.82 1.20 4.27
C ARG A 172 27.89 2.26 4.55
N ARG A 173 27.50 3.53 4.78
CA ARG A 173 28.44 4.60 5.12
C ARG A 173 29.10 4.36 6.47
N LEU A 174 28.31 4.00 7.49
CA LEU A 174 28.86 3.64 8.81
C LEU A 174 29.86 2.48 8.74
N LEU A 175 29.61 1.49 7.88
CA LEU A 175 30.54 0.38 7.67
C LEU A 175 31.85 0.85 7.04
N ILE A 176 31.80 1.78 6.08
CA ILE A 176 32.99 2.36 5.46
C ILE A 176 33.78 3.15 6.52
N ASP A 177 33.13 4.06 7.26
CA ASP A 177 33.78 4.86 8.29
C ASP A 177 34.44 3.98 9.37
N ALA A 178 33.77 2.88 9.76
CA ALA A 178 34.31 1.92 10.70
C ALA A 178 35.53 1.16 10.16
N LEU A 179 35.54 0.82 8.86
CA LEU A 179 36.69 0.18 8.21
C LEU A 179 37.88 1.13 8.11
N GLU A 180 37.64 2.39 7.75
CA GLU A 180 38.68 3.43 7.69
C GLU A 180 39.30 3.68 9.07
N ALA A 181 38.49 3.78 10.12
CA ALA A 181 38.97 3.93 11.49
C ALA A 181 39.82 2.74 11.97
N ILE A 182 39.48 1.51 11.55
CA ILE A 182 40.28 0.30 11.85
C ILE A 182 41.62 0.34 11.11
N GLU A 183 41.64 0.80 9.87
CA GLU A 183 42.86 0.94 9.06
C GLU A 183 43.80 2.00 9.68
N GLU A 184 43.26 3.17 10.04
CA GLU A 184 44.01 4.22 10.73
C GLU A 184 44.59 3.74 12.08
N TYR A 185 43.81 2.98 12.86
CA TYR A 185 44.29 2.37 14.11
C TYR A 185 45.43 1.36 13.88
N ARG A 186 45.38 0.63 12.75
CA ARG A 186 46.44 -0.34 12.38
C ARG A 186 47.73 0.38 11.97
N GLU A 187 47.62 1.47 11.22
CA GLU A 187 48.77 2.27 10.79
C GLU A 187 49.43 3.06 11.92
N THR A 188 48.66 3.42 12.96
CA THR A 188 49.16 4.13 14.15
C THR A 188 49.73 3.23 15.25
N GLN A 189 49.65 1.89 15.12
CA GLN A 189 50.22 0.89 16.05
C GLN A 189 51.47 0.12 15.55
N PRO A 190 52.48 0.70 14.86
CA PRO A 190 53.65 -0.06 14.42
C PRO A 190 54.65 -0.39 15.55
N GLU A 191 54.54 0.19 16.74
CA GLU A 191 55.60 0.11 17.76
C GLU A 191 55.42 -0.92 18.90
N LYS A 192 54.25 -1.56 19.06
CA LYS A 192 54.08 -2.61 20.10
C LYS A 192 54.38 -4.04 19.65
N ALA A 193 54.60 -4.26 18.35
CA ALA A 193 54.88 -5.60 17.79
C ALA A 193 56.37 -5.89 17.55
N LYS A 194 57.27 -4.90 17.69
CA LYS A 194 58.73 -5.05 17.46
C LYS A 194 59.57 -5.09 18.75
N GLY A 195 58.93 -5.26 19.91
CA GLY A 195 59.60 -5.36 21.20
C GLY A 195 59.54 -6.78 21.80
N LYS A 196 60.15 -7.76 21.14
CA LYS A 196 60.62 -9.01 21.75
C LYS A 196 61.86 -9.51 21.03
#